data_AF-A0A2A4W8E7-F1
#
_entry.id   AF-A0A2A4W8E7-F1
#
_cell.length_a   1.000
_cell.length_b   1.000
_cell.length_c   1.000
_cell.angle_alpha   90.00
_cell.angle_beta   90.00
_cell.angle_gamma   90.00
#
_symmetry.space_group_name_H-M   'P 1'
#
loop_
_entity.id
_entity.type
_entity.pdbx_description
1 polymer ?
#
loop_
_entity_poly.entity_id
_entity_poly.type
_entity_poly.pdbx_seq_one_letter_code
_entity_poly.pdbx_strand_id
1 'polypeptide(L)'
;MAVSYAQNLLSSVNVILETMRGDSLLRVSPAERVGERSHVRHEAPMGLARERLQHATSNLHHRGEPRVAAVAELTRELGLRFREASLLDARSALQQAEHRGAVNITAGTKGGRGHLVDRWVPVTSQATAALQRAAELQGNGRNLIPDGSRYSQWRDHAYHAWSKVAPDAELKGFHDLRAAYACERYEQLTGHPAPVVAGERETAKGEDQKARAVISAELGHGRVDVVAAYLGSGR
;
A
#
# COMPACT_ATOMS: atom_id res chain seq x y z
N MET A 1 -14.29 -6.04 22.17
CA MET A 1 -13.64 -4.90 21.48
C MET A 1 -12.25 -5.34 21.04
N ALA A 2 -11.84 -5.11 19.79
CA ALA A 2 -10.51 -5.51 19.32
C ALA A 2 -9.41 -4.70 20.03
N VAL A 3 -8.27 -5.34 20.38
CA VAL A 3 -7.12 -4.69 21.05
C VAL A 3 -6.64 -3.46 20.27
N SER A 4 -6.53 -3.57 18.96
CA SER A 4 -6.14 -2.47 18.07
C SER A 4 -7.09 -1.27 18.16
N TYR A 5 -8.40 -1.52 18.24
CA TYR A 5 -9.40 -0.46 18.39
C TYR A 5 -9.32 0.19 19.77
N ALA A 6 -9.19 -0.59 20.85
CA ALA A 6 -9.01 -0.07 22.20
C ALA A 6 -7.72 0.76 22.33
N GLN A 7 -6.61 0.32 21.73
CA GLN A 7 -5.37 1.10 21.68
C GLN A 7 -5.53 2.42 20.92
N ASN A 8 -6.28 2.42 19.81
CA ASN A 8 -6.56 3.65 19.05
C ASN A 8 -7.36 4.65 19.89
N LEU A 9 -8.36 4.19 20.65
CA LEU A 9 -9.12 5.05 21.56
C LEU A 9 -8.21 5.67 22.63
N LEU A 10 -7.37 4.87 23.30
CA LEU A 10 -6.43 5.38 24.30
C LEU A 10 -5.41 6.35 23.70
N SER A 11 -4.93 6.08 22.49
CA SER A 11 -4.02 6.99 21.78
C SER A 11 -4.68 8.33 21.47
N SER A 12 -5.95 8.34 21.05
CA SER A 12 -6.71 9.56 20.83
C SER A 12 -6.92 10.35 22.13
N VAL A 13 -7.25 9.66 23.23
CA VAL A 13 -7.39 10.30 24.55
C VAL A 13 -6.07 10.93 24.99
N ASN A 14 -4.94 10.22 24.85
CA ASN A 14 -3.62 10.77 25.15
C ASN A 14 -3.35 12.08 24.39
N VAL A 15 -3.61 12.09 23.07
CA VAL A 15 -3.40 13.29 22.23
C VAL A 15 -4.30 14.45 22.67
N ILE A 16 -5.57 14.18 22.98
CA ILE A 16 -6.51 15.21 23.44
C ILE A 16 -6.04 15.80 24.77
N LEU A 17 -5.70 14.95 25.75
CA LEU A 17 -5.25 15.40 27.07
C LEU A 17 -3.94 16.17 26.98
N GLU A 18 -2.98 15.69 26.20
CA GLU A 18 -1.70 16.38 25.97
C GLU A 18 -1.92 17.77 25.36
N THR A 19 -2.79 17.86 24.37
CA THR A 19 -3.12 19.13 23.71
C THR A 19 -3.80 20.10 24.67
N MET A 20 -4.75 19.62 25.48
CA MET A 20 -5.49 20.46 26.43
C MET A 20 -4.65 20.91 27.63
N ARG A 21 -3.70 20.08 28.07
CA ARG A 21 -2.86 20.36 29.26
C ARG A 21 -1.57 21.08 28.94
N GLY A 22 -1.01 20.86 27.74
CA GLY A 22 0.36 21.27 27.41
C GLY A 22 1.44 20.40 28.06
N ASP A 23 1.07 19.26 28.66
CA ASP A 23 2.00 18.27 29.23
C ASP A 23 1.55 16.84 28.94
N SER A 24 2.45 15.86 29.16
CA SER A 24 2.19 14.43 28.96
C SER A 24 2.07 13.64 30.26
N LEU A 25 1.76 14.28 31.39
CA LEU A 25 1.76 13.63 32.71
C LEU A 25 0.69 12.53 32.84
N LEU A 26 -0.41 12.66 32.09
CA LEU A 26 -1.50 11.69 32.09
C LEU A 26 -1.40 10.65 30.96
N ARG A 27 -0.30 10.66 30.19
CA ARG A 27 -0.13 9.73 29.07
C ARG A 27 -0.06 8.30 29.59
N VAL A 28 -0.93 7.43 29.07
CA VAL A 28 -0.87 5.99 29.34
C VAL A 28 -0.33 5.24 28.13
N SER A 29 0.45 4.18 28.37
CA SER A 29 0.84 3.24 27.31
C SER A 29 -0.37 2.41 26.87
N PRO A 30 -0.88 2.54 25.63
CA PRO A 30 -2.05 1.77 25.22
C PRO A 30 -1.80 0.26 25.25
N ALA A 31 -0.60 -0.18 24.85
CA ALA A 31 -0.24 -1.59 24.82
C ALA A 31 -0.20 -2.22 26.21
N GLU A 32 0.34 -1.52 27.22
CA GLU A 32 0.33 -2.00 28.60
C GLU A 32 -1.08 -2.09 29.20
N ARG A 33 -2.01 -1.27 28.71
CA ARG A 33 -3.38 -1.22 29.25
C ARG A 33 -4.32 -2.24 28.63
N VAL A 34 -4.18 -2.52 27.33
CA VAL A 34 -5.14 -3.37 26.60
C VAL A 34 -4.50 -4.54 25.86
N GLY A 35 -3.20 -4.78 26.07
CA GLY A 35 -2.43 -5.85 25.44
C GLY A 35 -1.74 -5.43 24.14
N GLU A 36 -0.84 -6.28 23.65
CA GLU A 36 -0.08 -6.06 22.41
C GLU A 36 -0.94 -6.26 21.15
N ARG A 37 -0.71 -5.43 20.14
CA ARG A 37 -1.37 -5.60 18.83
C ARG A 37 -0.47 -6.42 17.90
N SER A 38 -1.04 -7.46 17.30
CA SER A 38 -0.40 -8.13 16.16
C SER A 38 -0.78 -7.41 14.87
N HIS A 39 0.23 -7.15 14.04
CA HIS A 39 0.02 -6.71 12.65
C HIS A 39 0.28 -7.84 11.67
N VAL A 40 0.55 -9.07 12.15
CA VAL A 40 0.84 -10.20 11.27
C VAL A 40 -0.39 -10.51 10.42
N ARG A 41 -0.17 -10.63 9.11
CA ARG A 41 -1.22 -11.07 8.20
C ARG A 41 -1.39 -12.59 8.29
N HIS A 42 -2.64 -13.04 8.39
CA HIS A 42 -2.98 -14.46 8.50
C HIS A 42 -3.74 -15.01 7.28
N GLU A 43 -4.17 -14.13 6.37
CA GLU A 43 -4.91 -14.51 5.16
C GLU A 43 -4.19 -14.00 3.93
N ALA A 44 -4.10 -14.85 2.90
CA ALA A 44 -3.59 -14.46 1.61
C ALA A 44 -4.35 -13.24 1.06
N PRO A 45 -3.65 -12.26 0.46
CA PRO A 45 -4.32 -11.11 -0.13
C PRO A 45 -5.18 -11.51 -1.32
N MET A 46 -6.45 -11.06 -1.31
CA MET A 46 -7.42 -11.32 -2.37
C MET A 46 -6.95 -10.73 -3.71
N GLY A 47 -6.16 -9.65 -3.65
CA GLY A 47 -5.53 -9.03 -4.82
C GLY A 47 -4.44 -9.86 -5.51
N LEU A 48 -4.10 -11.06 -5.04
CA LEU A 48 -3.19 -11.96 -5.78
C LEU A 48 -3.80 -12.41 -7.10
N ALA A 49 -5.11 -12.72 -7.08
CA ALA A 49 -5.93 -13.02 -8.24
C ALA A 49 -6.05 -11.78 -9.14
N ARG A 50 -5.28 -11.75 -10.23
CA ARG A 50 -5.19 -10.61 -11.16
C ARG A 50 -6.51 -10.37 -11.89
N GLU A 51 -7.26 -11.43 -12.16
CA GLU A 51 -8.60 -11.42 -12.76
C GLU A 51 -9.61 -10.65 -11.89
N ARG A 52 -9.50 -10.72 -10.56
CA ARG A 52 -10.35 -9.96 -9.65
C ARG A 52 -10.09 -8.46 -9.79
N LEU A 53 -8.81 -8.06 -9.86
CA LEU A 53 -8.46 -6.66 -10.10
C LEU A 53 -8.95 -6.20 -11.47
N GLN A 54 -8.77 -7.01 -12.52
CA GLN A 54 -9.26 -6.69 -13.86
C GLN A 54 -10.78 -6.46 -13.87
N HIS A 55 -11.56 -7.33 -13.24
CA HIS A 55 -13.00 -7.18 -13.10
C HIS A 55 -13.37 -5.86 -12.38
N ALA A 56 -12.74 -5.58 -11.24
CA ALA A 56 -12.98 -4.34 -10.50
C ALA A 56 -12.60 -3.10 -11.32
N THR A 57 -11.47 -3.12 -12.04
CA THR A 57 -11.04 -2.00 -12.88
C THR A 57 -11.99 -1.78 -14.05
N SER A 58 -12.48 -2.83 -14.71
CA SER A 58 -13.46 -2.71 -15.79
C SER A 58 -14.76 -2.07 -15.29
N ASN A 59 -15.25 -2.49 -14.12
CA ASN A 59 -16.43 -1.90 -13.50
C ASN A 59 -16.22 -0.43 -13.12
N LEU A 60 -15.03 -0.04 -12.65
CA LEU A 60 -14.69 1.37 -12.41
C LEU A 60 -14.71 2.19 -13.71
N HIS A 61 -14.16 1.66 -14.80
CA HIS A 61 -14.21 2.33 -16.11
C HIS A 61 -15.66 2.55 -16.58
N HIS A 62 -16.51 1.52 -16.49
CA HIS A 62 -17.93 1.64 -16.83
C HIS A 62 -18.70 2.67 -15.98
N ARG A 63 -18.23 2.92 -14.76
CA ARG A 63 -18.81 3.91 -13.84
C ARG A 63 -18.21 5.31 -13.98
N GLY A 64 -17.30 5.52 -14.94
CA GLY A 64 -16.64 6.81 -15.13
C GLY A 64 -15.55 7.11 -14.10
N GLU A 65 -14.96 6.07 -13.50
CA GLU A 65 -13.94 6.18 -12.44
C GLU A 65 -12.54 5.68 -12.86
N PRO A 66 -12.02 6.03 -14.06
CA PRO A 66 -10.76 5.46 -14.56
C PRO A 66 -9.54 5.87 -13.72
N ARG A 67 -9.56 7.06 -13.10
CA ARG A 67 -8.50 7.50 -12.17
C ARG A 67 -8.44 6.64 -10.91
N VAL A 68 -9.59 6.18 -10.40
CA VAL A 68 -9.63 5.25 -9.26
C VAL A 68 -9.09 3.88 -9.66
N ALA A 69 -9.44 3.42 -10.87
CA ALA A 69 -8.88 2.18 -11.44
C ALA A 69 -7.34 2.26 -11.54
N ALA A 70 -6.80 3.34 -12.10
CA ALA A 70 -5.36 3.55 -12.19
C ALA A 70 -4.68 3.56 -10.80
N VAL A 71 -5.29 4.18 -9.78
CA VAL A 71 -4.76 4.13 -8.40
C VAL A 71 -4.74 2.70 -7.85
N ALA A 72 -5.76 1.88 -8.13
CA ALA A 72 -5.79 0.47 -7.72
C ALA A 72 -4.69 -0.34 -8.41
N GLU A 73 -4.50 -0.15 -9.71
CA GLU A 73 -3.44 -0.80 -10.48
C GLU A 73 -2.05 -0.40 -9.99
N LEU A 74 -1.76 0.89 -9.84
CA LEU A 74 -0.46 1.35 -9.30
C LEU A 74 -0.21 0.82 -7.89
N THR A 75 -1.25 0.68 -7.08
CA THR A 75 -1.15 0.06 -5.75
C THR A 75 -0.77 -1.42 -5.84
N ARG A 76 -1.33 -2.17 -6.79
CA ARG A 76 -1.07 -3.60 -6.99
C ARG A 76 0.27 -3.89 -7.68
N GLU A 77 0.65 -3.08 -8.66
CA GLU A 77 1.80 -3.37 -9.52
C GLU A 77 3.11 -2.74 -9.01
N LEU A 78 3.03 -1.65 -8.25
CA LEU A 78 4.20 -0.97 -7.66
C LEU A 78 4.17 -1.00 -6.12
N GLY A 79 3.20 -1.70 -5.54
CA GLY A 79 3.06 -1.83 -4.10
C GLY A 79 2.84 -0.49 -3.40
N LEU A 80 2.29 0.54 -4.05
CA LEU A 80 2.19 1.90 -3.49
C LEU A 80 1.12 2.01 -2.41
N ARG A 81 1.24 2.98 -1.49
CA ARG A 81 0.08 3.35 -0.65
C ARG A 81 -0.92 4.12 -1.52
N PHE A 82 -2.21 4.11 -1.16
CA PHE A 82 -3.23 4.91 -1.84
C PHE A 82 -2.80 6.38 -2.07
N ARG A 83 -2.23 7.01 -1.03
CA ARG A 83 -1.73 8.39 -1.11
C ARG A 83 -0.56 8.54 -2.09
N GLU A 84 0.37 7.59 -2.08
CA GLU A 84 1.54 7.58 -2.96
C GLU A 84 1.08 7.40 -4.42
N ALA A 85 0.21 6.41 -4.69
CA ALA A 85 -0.37 6.18 -6.00
C ALA A 85 -1.18 7.38 -6.52
N SER A 86 -1.97 8.02 -5.64
CA SER A 86 -2.77 9.20 -6.01
C SER A 86 -1.91 10.42 -6.35
N LEU A 87 -0.77 10.59 -5.67
CA LEU A 87 0.11 11.76 -5.81
C LEU A 87 1.29 11.53 -6.74
N LEU A 88 1.44 10.32 -7.29
CA LEU A 88 2.49 9.99 -8.23
C LEU A 88 2.36 10.85 -9.49
N ASP A 89 3.46 11.46 -9.90
CA ASP A 89 3.60 12.00 -11.25
C ASP A 89 3.87 10.81 -12.19
N ALA A 90 2.80 10.26 -12.76
CA ALA A 90 2.81 9.06 -13.57
C ALA A 90 3.60 9.25 -14.88
N ARG A 91 3.62 10.46 -15.45
CA ARG A 91 4.44 10.75 -16.65
C ARG A 91 5.92 10.64 -16.36
N SER A 92 6.38 11.29 -15.29
CA SER A 92 7.77 11.20 -14.85
C SER A 92 8.13 9.76 -14.43
N ALA A 93 7.22 9.06 -13.76
CA ALA A 93 7.41 7.67 -13.37
C ALA A 93 7.51 6.72 -14.58
N LEU A 94 6.69 6.92 -15.62
CA LEU A 94 6.76 6.14 -16.85
C LEU A 94 8.11 6.34 -17.56
N GLN A 95 8.59 7.59 -17.66
CA GLN A 95 9.91 7.86 -18.23
C GLN A 95 11.03 7.17 -17.43
N GLN A 96 10.96 7.19 -16.09
CA GLN A 96 11.92 6.47 -15.26
C GLN A 96 11.87 4.96 -15.50
N ALA A 97 10.66 4.39 -15.60
CA ALA A 97 10.47 2.99 -15.91
C ALA A 97 11.12 2.59 -17.25
N GLU A 98 10.89 3.36 -18.31
CA GLU A 98 11.44 3.09 -19.64
C GLU A 98 12.98 3.19 -19.68
N HIS A 99 13.56 4.15 -18.96
CA HIS A 99 15.01 4.38 -18.99
C HIS A 99 15.79 3.52 -17.99
N ARG A 100 15.19 3.15 -16.86
CA ARG A 100 15.90 2.50 -15.73
C ARG A 100 15.32 1.15 -15.32
N GLY A 101 14.12 0.79 -15.79
CA GLY A 101 13.38 -0.37 -15.30
C GLY A 101 12.89 -0.25 -13.85
N ALA A 102 12.89 0.97 -13.29
CA ALA A 102 12.49 1.24 -11.90
C ALA A 102 11.93 2.66 -11.75
N VAL A 103 11.04 2.86 -10.76
CA VAL A 103 10.48 4.18 -10.41
C VAL A 103 10.91 4.59 -9.00
N ASN A 104 11.28 5.86 -8.84
CA ASN A 104 11.56 6.44 -7.53
C ASN A 104 10.29 7.04 -6.91
N ILE A 105 9.89 6.57 -5.73
CA ILE A 105 8.66 7.04 -5.07
C ILE A 105 8.96 8.07 -3.99
N THR A 106 8.67 9.33 -4.29
CA THR A 106 8.96 10.47 -3.41
C THR A 106 7.68 11.12 -2.85
N ALA A 107 6.64 11.27 -3.68
CA ALA A 107 5.39 11.93 -3.32
C ALA A 107 4.48 11.08 -2.44
N GLY A 108 3.75 11.73 -1.52
CA GLY A 108 2.74 11.08 -0.67
C GLY A 108 3.28 10.15 0.42
N THR A 109 4.60 10.09 0.58
CA THR A 109 5.28 9.27 1.59
C THR A 109 4.96 9.73 3.01
N LYS A 110 4.89 8.77 3.94
CA LYS A 110 4.57 9.06 5.35
C LYS A 110 5.68 9.91 5.98
N GLY A 111 5.30 11.02 6.61
CA GLY A 111 6.23 11.94 7.26
C GLY A 111 7.11 12.75 6.30
N GLY A 112 6.79 12.82 5.00
CA GLY A 112 7.56 13.60 4.02
C GLY A 112 8.93 13.02 3.65
N ARG A 113 9.21 11.77 4.05
CA ARG A 113 10.55 11.15 3.91
C ARG A 113 11.02 10.96 2.47
N GLY A 114 10.12 10.98 1.49
CA GLY A 114 10.47 10.81 0.08
C GLY A 114 11.32 11.95 -0.50
N HIS A 115 11.50 13.06 0.22
CA HIS A 115 12.49 14.09 -0.13
C HIS A 115 13.87 13.85 0.49
N LEU A 116 13.99 12.90 1.41
CA LEU A 116 15.21 12.64 2.18
C LEU A 116 15.93 11.36 1.72
N VAL A 117 15.19 10.40 1.17
CA VAL A 117 15.72 9.08 0.79
C VAL A 117 15.02 8.61 -0.48
N ASP A 118 15.82 8.18 -1.46
CA ASP A 118 15.33 7.52 -2.66
C ASP A 118 14.70 6.16 -2.33
N ARG A 119 13.55 5.88 -2.97
CA ARG A 119 12.87 4.58 -2.89
C ARG A 119 12.59 4.07 -4.29
N TRP A 120 13.53 3.29 -4.81
CA TRP A 120 13.42 2.66 -6.12
C TRP A 120 12.61 1.37 -6.03
N VAL A 121 11.56 1.29 -6.86
CA VAL A 121 10.70 0.12 -7.02
C VAL A 121 10.89 -0.42 -8.43
N PRO A 122 11.27 -1.70 -8.60
CA PRO A 122 11.44 -2.30 -9.93
C PRO A 122 10.11 -2.38 -10.67
N VAL A 123 10.15 -2.25 -11.99
CA VAL A 123 8.98 -2.18 -12.86
C VAL A 123 8.89 -3.43 -13.72
N THR A 124 7.73 -4.10 -13.66
CA THR A 124 7.34 -5.19 -14.55
C THR A 124 6.64 -4.65 -15.81
N SER A 125 6.34 -5.54 -16.77
CA SER A 125 5.52 -5.16 -17.94
C SER A 125 4.11 -4.72 -17.53
N GLN A 126 3.52 -5.36 -16.51
CA GLN A 126 2.22 -4.97 -15.96
C GLN A 126 2.27 -3.60 -15.29
N ALA A 127 3.32 -3.32 -14.52
CA ALA A 127 3.54 -2.01 -13.92
C ALA A 127 3.76 -0.92 -14.98
N THR A 128 4.46 -1.23 -16.07
CA THR A 128 4.61 -0.31 -17.21
C THR A 128 3.25 0.03 -17.83
N ALA A 129 2.40 -0.97 -18.08
CA ALA A 129 1.06 -0.75 -18.63
C ALA A 129 0.17 0.09 -17.68
N ALA A 130 0.26 -0.14 -16.36
CA ALA A 130 -0.43 0.67 -15.36
C ALA A 130 0.06 2.13 -15.36
N LEU A 131 1.37 2.35 -15.48
CA LEU A 131 1.97 3.69 -15.58
C LEU A 131 1.53 4.41 -16.85
N GLN A 132 1.44 3.72 -17.99
CA GLN A 132 0.93 4.28 -19.25
C GLN A 132 -0.50 4.80 -19.10
N ARG A 133 -1.43 3.96 -18.62
CA ARG A 133 -2.82 4.38 -18.35
C ARG A 133 -2.89 5.54 -17.36
N ALA A 134 -2.08 5.49 -16.29
CA ALA A 134 -2.03 6.57 -15.31
C ALA A 134 -1.49 7.89 -15.89
N ALA A 135 -0.48 7.83 -16.75
CA ALA A 135 0.12 8.99 -17.42
C ALA A 135 -0.87 9.64 -18.40
N GLU A 136 -1.62 8.84 -19.16
CA GLU A 136 -2.71 9.32 -20.02
C GLU A 136 -3.79 10.03 -19.20
N LEU A 137 -4.26 9.40 -18.11
CA LEU A 137 -5.30 9.97 -17.25
C LEU A 137 -4.84 11.22 -16.50
N GLN A 138 -3.57 11.29 -16.11
CA GLN A 138 -2.97 12.48 -15.52
C GLN A 138 -3.07 13.68 -16.48
N GLY A 139 -2.88 13.46 -17.77
CA GLY A 139 -2.88 14.51 -18.79
C GLY A 139 -1.89 15.61 -18.47
N ASN A 140 -2.36 16.86 -18.44
CA ASN A 140 -1.54 18.03 -18.08
C ASN A 140 -1.47 18.28 -16.57
N GLY A 141 -2.19 17.51 -15.76
CA GLY A 141 -2.18 17.60 -14.31
C GLY A 141 -0.85 17.16 -13.69
N ARG A 142 -0.71 17.40 -12.39
CA ARG A 142 0.48 16.99 -11.62
C ARG A 142 0.46 15.52 -11.20
N ASN A 143 -0.72 14.93 -11.06
CA ASN A 143 -0.94 13.55 -10.62
C ASN A 143 -2.39 13.12 -10.92
N LEU A 144 -2.82 12.00 -10.34
CA LEU A 144 -4.15 11.42 -10.57
C LEU A 144 -5.29 12.14 -9.84
N ILE A 145 -5.01 13.12 -8.97
CA ILE A 145 -6.07 13.94 -8.37
C ILE A 145 -6.64 14.87 -9.44
N PRO A 146 -7.98 14.90 -9.64
CA PRO A 146 -8.61 15.83 -10.57
C PRO A 146 -8.36 17.30 -10.20
N ASP A 147 -8.29 18.16 -11.21
CA ASP A 147 -8.14 19.59 -10.99
C ASP A 147 -9.28 20.16 -10.13
N GLY A 148 -8.95 21.14 -9.30
CA GLY A 148 -9.89 21.74 -8.34
C GLY A 148 -10.22 20.88 -7.12
N SER A 149 -9.75 19.63 -7.05
CA SER A 149 -9.99 18.75 -5.90
C SER A 149 -8.85 18.79 -4.88
N ARG A 150 -9.20 18.89 -3.59
CA ARG A 150 -8.24 18.65 -2.50
C ARG A 150 -8.01 17.14 -2.34
N TYR A 151 -6.84 16.76 -1.82
CA TYR A 151 -6.53 15.35 -1.55
C TYR A 151 -7.57 14.66 -0.65
N SER A 152 -8.13 15.35 0.36
CA SER A 152 -9.16 14.77 1.22
C SER A 152 -10.45 14.44 0.46
N GLN A 153 -10.91 15.34 -0.40
CA GLN A 153 -12.09 15.15 -1.24
C GLN A 153 -11.87 13.99 -2.22
N TRP A 154 -10.71 13.98 -2.89
CA TRP A 154 -10.31 12.88 -3.77
C TRP A 154 -10.26 11.54 -3.05
N ARG A 155 -9.66 11.50 -1.86
CA ARG A 155 -9.60 10.28 -1.05
C ARG A 155 -11.00 9.77 -0.77
N ASP A 156 -11.87 10.61 -0.22
CA ASP A 156 -13.21 10.18 0.20
C ASP A 156 -14.04 9.70 -1.01
N HIS A 157 -13.92 10.39 -2.15
CA HIS A 157 -14.49 9.98 -3.44
C HIS A 157 -13.96 8.61 -3.90
N ALA A 158 -12.65 8.44 -3.99
CA ALA A 158 -12.04 7.22 -4.50
C ALA A 158 -12.34 5.99 -3.61
N TYR A 159 -12.37 6.16 -2.29
CA TYR A 159 -12.78 5.09 -1.37
C TYR A 159 -14.27 4.75 -1.52
N HIS A 160 -15.12 5.76 -1.75
CA HIS A 160 -16.52 5.52 -2.06
C HIS A 160 -16.67 4.74 -3.36
N ALA A 161 -16.05 5.18 -4.45
CA ALA A 161 -16.06 4.49 -5.75
C ALA A 161 -15.56 3.03 -5.63
N TRP A 162 -14.43 2.81 -4.94
CA TRP A 162 -13.89 1.47 -4.69
C TRP A 162 -14.87 0.58 -3.94
N SER A 163 -15.56 1.11 -2.91
CA SER A 163 -16.56 0.34 -2.14
C SER A 163 -17.75 -0.15 -2.97
N LYS A 164 -18.01 0.47 -4.13
CA LYS A 164 -19.10 0.09 -5.04
C LYS A 164 -18.72 -1.04 -6.01
N VAL A 165 -17.45 -1.42 -6.10
CA VAL A 165 -16.96 -2.43 -7.06
C VAL A 165 -16.20 -3.58 -6.38
N ALA A 166 -15.53 -3.31 -5.25
CA ALA A 166 -14.66 -4.28 -4.61
C ALA A 166 -15.41 -5.54 -4.11
N PRO A 167 -16.63 -5.44 -3.53
CA PRO A 167 -17.37 -6.63 -3.10
C PRO A 167 -17.68 -7.59 -4.24
N ASP A 168 -18.14 -7.08 -5.39
CA ASP A 168 -18.52 -7.90 -6.56
C ASP A 168 -17.30 -8.57 -7.22
N ALA A 169 -16.11 -8.01 -7.01
CA ALA A 169 -14.84 -8.58 -7.44
C ALA A 169 -14.14 -9.41 -6.34
N GLU A 170 -14.78 -9.61 -5.19
CA GLU A 170 -14.22 -10.29 -4.01
C GLU A 170 -12.88 -9.68 -3.52
N LEU A 171 -12.72 -8.36 -3.69
CA LEU A 171 -11.54 -7.62 -3.27
C LEU A 171 -11.76 -6.90 -1.94
N LYS A 172 -10.65 -6.74 -1.21
CA LYS A 172 -10.57 -5.87 -0.02
C LYS A 172 -10.10 -4.47 -0.44
N GLY A 173 -9.70 -3.65 0.53
CA GLY A 173 -9.22 -2.28 0.25
C GLY A 173 -7.84 -2.24 -0.43
N PHE A 174 -7.40 -1.04 -0.83
CA PHE A 174 -6.08 -0.79 -1.44
C PHE A 174 -4.89 -1.38 -0.65
N HIS A 175 -4.99 -1.49 0.68
CA HIS A 175 -3.94 -2.10 1.50
C HIS A 175 -3.74 -3.60 1.20
N ASP A 176 -4.79 -4.29 0.74
CA ASP A 176 -4.75 -5.69 0.34
C ASP A 176 -4.07 -5.86 -1.02
N LEU A 177 -4.34 -4.98 -1.98
CA LEU A 177 -3.62 -4.92 -3.26
C LEU A 177 -2.12 -4.71 -3.06
N ARG A 178 -1.75 -3.85 -2.10
CA ARG A 178 -0.35 -3.64 -1.72
C ARG A 178 0.28 -4.88 -1.06
N ALA A 179 -0.50 -5.68 -0.33
CA ALA A 179 -0.02 -6.94 0.20
C ALA A 179 0.16 -8.00 -0.89
N ALA A 180 -0.70 -7.99 -1.91
CA ALA A 180 -0.54 -8.85 -3.08
C ALA A 180 0.75 -8.55 -3.85
N TYR A 181 1.10 -7.27 -4.04
CA TYR A 181 2.42 -6.88 -4.55
C TYR A 181 3.55 -7.53 -3.76
N ALA A 182 3.52 -7.39 -2.42
CA ALA A 182 4.58 -7.91 -1.57
C ALA A 182 4.71 -9.43 -1.68
N CYS A 183 3.58 -10.15 -1.70
CA CYS A 183 3.58 -11.61 -1.82
C CYS A 183 4.15 -12.08 -3.17
N GLU A 184 3.72 -11.47 -4.27
CA GLU A 184 4.24 -11.78 -5.62
C GLU A 184 5.73 -11.42 -5.73
N ARG A 185 6.15 -10.30 -5.13
CA ARG A 185 7.55 -9.89 -5.10
C ARG A 185 8.42 -10.85 -4.28
N TYR A 186 7.90 -11.38 -3.18
CA TYR A 186 8.58 -12.40 -2.38
C TYR A 186 8.83 -13.67 -3.18
N GLU A 187 7.82 -14.12 -3.94
CA GLU A 187 7.96 -15.28 -4.82
C GLU A 187 8.97 -15.03 -5.93
N GLN A 188 8.98 -13.84 -6.55
CA GLN A 188 10.02 -13.48 -7.54
C GLN A 188 11.45 -13.51 -6.96
N LEU A 189 11.62 -13.17 -5.68
CA LEU A 189 12.93 -13.12 -5.02
C LEU A 189 13.40 -14.47 -4.49
N THR A 190 12.47 -15.35 -4.11
CA THR A 190 12.77 -16.61 -3.40
C THR A 190 12.44 -17.87 -4.19
N GLY A 191 11.64 -17.75 -5.26
CA GLY A 191 11.07 -18.88 -5.98
C GLY A 191 9.94 -19.61 -5.24
N HIS A 192 9.54 -19.15 -4.05
CA HIS A 192 8.53 -19.79 -3.21
C HIS A 192 7.41 -18.82 -2.83
N PRO A 193 6.16 -19.28 -2.65
CA PRO A 193 5.08 -18.43 -2.18
C PRO A 193 5.40 -17.77 -0.82
N ALA A 194 4.84 -16.59 -0.59
CA ALA A 194 4.98 -15.93 0.71
C ALA A 194 4.34 -16.77 1.83
N PRO A 195 4.82 -16.70 3.09
CA PRO A 195 4.31 -17.55 4.17
C PRO A 195 2.81 -17.43 4.44
N VAL A 196 2.22 -16.25 4.27
CA VAL A 196 0.76 -16.07 4.39
C VAL A 196 -0.05 -16.75 3.28
N VAL A 197 0.60 -17.10 2.16
CA VAL A 197 0.02 -17.81 1.03
C VAL A 197 0.21 -19.31 1.17
N ALA A 198 1.42 -19.77 1.50
CA ALA A 198 1.74 -21.18 1.71
C ALA A 198 1.23 -21.74 3.05
N GLY A 199 1.00 -20.87 4.04
CA GLY A 199 0.67 -21.25 5.41
C GLY A 199 1.91 -21.35 6.32
N GLU A 200 3.09 -21.57 5.75
CA GLU A 200 4.37 -21.62 6.46
C GLU A 200 5.54 -21.07 5.60
N ARG A 201 6.73 -20.94 6.18
CA ARG A 201 7.93 -20.56 5.41
C ARG A 201 8.59 -21.77 4.77
N GLU A 202 8.59 -21.80 3.44
CA GLU A 202 9.20 -22.87 2.64
C GLU A 202 10.68 -22.61 2.26
N THR A 203 11.18 -21.39 2.44
CA THR A 203 12.58 -21.02 2.14
C THR A 203 13.47 -21.03 3.39
N ALA A 204 14.79 -21.11 3.18
CA ALA A 204 15.77 -20.98 4.24
C ALA A 204 15.64 -19.63 4.96
N LYS A 205 15.85 -19.62 6.28
CA LYS A 205 15.71 -18.41 7.12
C LYS A 205 16.51 -17.21 6.59
N GLY A 206 17.71 -17.45 6.08
CA GLY A 206 18.57 -16.38 5.53
C GLY A 206 18.03 -15.78 4.23
N GLU A 207 17.39 -16.58 3.39
CA GLU A 207 16.78 -16.14 2.12
C GLU A 207 15.48 -15.37 2.38
N ASP A 208 14.61 -15.86 3.28
CA ASP A 208 13.42 -15.12 3.75
C ASP A 208 13.79 -13.75 4.30
N GLN A 209 14.82 -13.66 5.14
CA GLN A 209 15.28 -12.38 5.70
C GLN A 209 15.77 -11.41 4.63
N LYS A 210 16.53 -11.89 3.63
CA LYS A 210 16.99 -11.08 2.50
C LYS A 210 15.83 -10.57 1.67
N ALA A 211 14.89 -11.45 1.31
CA ALA A 211 13.70 -11.08 0.54
C ALA A 211 12.84 -10.05 1.28
N ARG A 212 12.60 -10.27 2.59
CA ARG A 212 11.87 -9.31 3.42
C ARG A 212 12.57 -7.96 3.54
N ALA A 213 13.90 -7.93 3.57
CA ALA A 213 14.65 -6.67 3.62
C ALA A 213 14.49 -5.87 2.31
N VAL A 214 14.61 -6.53 1.15
CA VAL A 214 14.38 -5.90 -0.16
C VAL A 214 12.95 -5.35 -0.25
N ILE A 215 11.95 -6.17 0.08
CA ILE A 215 10.54 -5.77 0.04
C ILE A 215 10.26 -4.64 1.04
N SER A 216 10.89 -4.66 2.23
CA SER A 216 10.77 -3.56 3.20
C SER A 216 11.21 -2.24 2.60
N ALA A 217 12.37 -2.23 1.93
CA ALA A 217 12.91 -1.05 1.26
C ALA A 217 12.00 -0.58 0.11
N GLU A 218 11.56 -1.48 -0.78
CA GLU A 218 10.65 -1.19 -1.90
C GLU A 218 9.31 -0.62 -1.39
N LEU A 219 8.79 -1.14 -0.28
CA LEU A 219 7.59 -0.64 0.40
C LEU A 219 7.84 0.66 1.21
N GLY A 220 9.07 1.10 1.38
CA GLY A 220 9.41 2.32 2.12
C GLY A 220 9.19 2.18 3.61
N HIS A 221 9.39 0.97 4.12
CA HIS A 221 9.49 0.68 5.54
C HIS A 221 10.97 0.65 5.91
N GLY A 222 11.32 1.35 6.99
CA GLY A 222 12.70 1.33 7.52
C GLY A 222 12.99 0.12 8.41
N ARG A 223 12.06 -0.84 8.48
CA ARG A 223 12.16 -2.00 9.38
C ARG A 223 11.49 -3.23 8.77
N VAL A 224 12.17 -4.37 8.90
CA VAL A 224 11.76 -5.66 8.33
C VAL A 224 10.52 -6.25 9.02
N ASP A 225 10.34 -5.98 10.31
CA ASP A 225 9.20 -6.50 11.10
C ASP A 225 7.84 -5.99 10.59
N VAL A 226 7.81 -4.82 9.95
CA VAL A 226 6.60 -4.27 9.35
C VAL A 226 6.14 -5.09 8.14
N VAL A 227 7.05 -5.84 7.51
CA VAL A 227 6.74 -6.67 6.33
C VAL A 227 5.88 -7.89 6.70
N ALA A 228 5.88 -8.32 7.98
CA ALA A 228 4.98 -9.37 8.45
C ALA A 228 3.49 -9.00 8.29
N ALA A 229 3.16 -7.71 8.19
CA ALA A 229 1.82 -7.23 7.88
C ALA A 229 1.37 -7.45 6.43
N TYR A 230 2.29 -7.84 5.56
CA TYR A 230 2.03 -8.14 4.16
C TYR A 230 2.28 -9.60 3.83
N LEU A 231 3.35 -10.20 4.36
CA LEU A 231 3.78 -11.58 4.03
C LEU A 231 3.41 -12.62 5.10
N GLY A 232 2.86 -12.19 6.23
CA GLY A 232 2.64 -13.06 7.39
C GLY A 232 3.94 -13.40 8.13
N SER A 233 3.80 -14.25 9.16
CA SER A 233 4.93 -14.78 9.92
C SER A 233 5.50 -16.02 9.25
N GLY A 234 6.82 -16.13 9.17
CA GLY A 234 7.49 -17.37 8.76
C GLY A 234 7.70 -18.35 9.92
N ARG A 235 6.72 -18.45 10.83
CA ARG A 235 6.72 -19.46 11.89
C ARG A 235 6.29 -20.79 11.31
#